data_AF-A0A150FYJ0-F1
#
_entry.id   AF-A0A150FYJ0-F1
#
_cell.length_a   1.000
_cell.length_b   1.000
_cell.length_c   1.000
_cell.angle_alpha   90.00
_cell.angle_beta   90.00
_cell.angle_gamma   90.00
#
_symmetry.space_group_name_H-M   'P 1'
#
loop_
_entity.id
_entity.type
_entity.pdbx_description
1 polymer ?
#
loop_
_entity_poly.entity_id
_entity_poly.type
_entity_poly.pdbx_seq_one_letter_code
_entity_poly.pdbx_strand_id
1 'polypeptide(L)'
;MRDLGNPGRVFLREPVADWQHEAVVLRGLQVAARQPAARGGSGGASAEAAEPEGDDGAALAEALARSRVSTALSKLARRHPSLVLLEELAPRHGAAAHFPALADAVRGTAPGHPTARAALLAAGGGGRRLSPSEQARCLLDLATDPNLLGRMYVGWRPYL
;
A
#
# COMPACT_ATOMS: atom_id res chain seq x y z
N MET A 1 10.52 -24.23 -13.50
CA MET A 1 10.35 -22.98 -12.72
C MET A 1 11.52 -22.90 -11.75
N ARG A 2 12.65 -22.36 -12.22
CA ARG A 2 13.89 -22.22 -11.43
C ARG A 2 14.04 -20.74 -11.05
N ASP A 3 14.28 -20.52 -9.77
CA ASP A 3 14.92 -19.35 -9.13
C ASP A 3 14.38 -17.94 -9.41
N LEU A 4 13.25 -17.61 -8.77
CA LEU A 4 13.00 -16.24 -8.28
C LEU A 4 13.60 -16.01 -6.87
N GLY A 5 14.48 -16.91 -6.41
CA GLY A 5 14.94 -16.96 -5.01
C GLY A 5 16.01 -15.94 -4.60
N ASN A 6 16.57 -15.13 -5.51
CA ASN A 6 17.68 -14.24 -5.14
C ASN A 6 17.85 -12.88 -5.87
N PRO A 7 16.89 -12.30 -6.62
CA PRO A 7 17.01 -10.89 -7.00
C PRO A 7 16.53 -9.96 -5.87
N GLY A 8 15.49 -10.33 -5.12
CA GLY A 8 14.95 -9.50 -4.04
C GLY A 8 15.97 -9.15 -2.95
N ARG A 9 16.86 -10.09 -2.58
CA ARG A 9 17.92 -9.83 -1.57
C ARG A 9 19.01 -8.87 -2.03
N VAL A 10 19.26 -8.81 -3.33
CA VAL A 10 20.27 -7.92 -3.93
C VAL A 10 19.74 -6.48 -3.91
N PHE A 11 18.48 -6.29 -4.35
CA PHE A 11 17.86 -4.97 -4.30
C PHE A 11 17.74 -4.43 -2.87
N LEU A 12 17.40 -5.26 -1.87
CA LEU A 12 17.30 -4.85 -0.45
C LEU A 12 18.57 -4.26 0.17
N ARG A 13 19.73 -4.50 -0.45
CA ARG A 13 21.04 -4.05 0.05
C ARG A 13 21.61 -2.88 -0.74
N GLU A 14 20.91 -2.38 -1.76
CA GLU A 14 21.36 -1.21 -2.50
C GLU A 14 21.16 0.06 -1.66
N PRO A 15 22.23 0.82 -1.37
CA PRO A 15 22.16 2.02 -0.52
C PRO A 15 21.46 3.22 -1.19
N VAL A 16 21.07 3.10 -2.46
CA VAL A 16 20.35 4.13 -3.21
C VAL A 16 18.82 3.97 -3.17
N ALA A 17 18.33 3.02 -2.37
CA ALA A 17 16.95 2.57 -2.46
C ALA A 17 15.94 3.52 -1.79
N ASP A 18 14.85 3.78 -2.50
CA ASP A 18 13.74 4.69 -2.15
C ASP A 18 13.16 4.54 -0.73
N TRP A 19 13.37 3.41 -0.05
CA TRP A 19 12.87 3.21 1.32
C TRP A 19 13.59 4.03 2.38
N GLN A 20 14.84 4.47 2.15
CA GLN A 20 15.50 5.37 3.10
C GLN A 20 14.77 6.71 3.11
N HIS A 21 14.50 7.27 1.93
CA HIS A 21 13.69 8.48 1.78
C HIS A 21 12.26 8.29 2.30
N GLU A 22 11.62 7.17 1.98
CA GLU A 22 10.28 6.85 2.48
C GLU A 22 10.25 6.69 4.02
N ALA A 23 11.29 6.13 4.64
CA ALA A 23 11.40 6.02 6.09
C ALA A 23 11.37 7.40 6.76
N VAL A 24 12.05 8.39 6.16
CA VAL A 24 12.03 9.77 6.64
C VAL A 24 10.62 10.36 6.54
N VAL A 25 9.94 10.17 5.40
CA VAL A 25 8.57 10.64 5.19
C VAL A 25 7.58 10.00 6.17
N LEU A 26 7.63 8.67 6.35
CA LEU A 26 6.73 7.94 7.25
C LEU A 26 6.98 8.30 8.72
N ARG A 27 8.24 8.51 9.12
CA ARG A 27 8.58 9.02 10.45
C ARG A 27 7.96 10.40 10.67
N GLY A 28 8.08 11.31 9.71
CA GLY A 28 7.47 12.65 9.77
C GLY A 28 5.96 12.56 10.01
N LEU A 29 5.27 11.66 9.30
CA LEU A 29 3.83 11.42 9.49
C LEU A 29 3.49 10.84 10.87
N GLN A 30 4.30 9.91 11.40
CA GLN A 30 4.08 9.32 12.73
C GLN A 30 4.29 10.34 13.86
N VAL A 31 5.30 11.21 13.73
CA VAL A 31 5.55 12.30 14.69
C VAL A 31 4.42 13.32 14.63
N ALA A 32 4.00 13.73 13.43
CA ALA A 32 2.87 14.65 13.24
C ALA A 32 1.56 14.08 13.81
N ALA A 33 1.30 12.79 13.65
CA ALA A 33 0.12 12.13 14.20
C ALA A 33 0.11 12.05 15.75
N ARG A 34 1.28 12.14 16.40
CA ARG A 34 1.42 12.14 17.87
C ARG A 34 1.30 13.53 18.49
N GLN A 35 1.38 14.60 17.69
CA GLN A 35 1.20 15.97 18.16
C GLN A 35 -0.28 16.38 17.98
N PRO A 36 -0.98 16.87 19.01
CA PRO A 36 -2.34 17.37 18.86
C PRO A 36 -2.34 18.57 17.91
N ALA A 37 -3.27 18.57 16.94
CA ALA A 37 -3.36 19.56 15.88
C ALA A 37 -3.46 20.99 16.42
N ALA A 38 -2.36 21.73 16.39
CA ALA A 38 -2.39 23.19 16.44
C ALA A 38 -2.97 23.71 15.11
N ARG A 39 -4.04 24.50 15.21
CA ARG A 39 -4.78 25.07 14.08
C ARG A 39 -3.89 25.90 13.16
N GLY A 40 -4.02 25.66 11.85
CA GLY A 40 -3.92 26.69 10.82
C GLY A 40 -2.77 26.55 9.82
N GLY A 41 -3.12 26.55 8.53
CA GLY A 41 -2.20 26.90 7.44
C GLY A 41 -2.10 25.87 6.32
N SER A 42 -2.82 26.09 5.22
CA SER A 42 -2.54 25.46 3.93
C SER A 42 -1.29 26.10 3.32
N GLY A 43 -0.12 25.63 3.75
CA GLY A 43 1.17 25.95 3.12
C GLY A 43 1.78 24.66 2.58
N GLY A 44 2.02 24.62 1.27
CA GLY A 44 2.74 23.51 0.65
C GLY A 44 4.11 23.36 1.30
N ALA A 45 4.30 22.26 2.04
CA ALA A 45 5.57 21.95 2.66
C ALA A 45 6.38 21.06 1.71
N SER A 46 7.17 21.68 0.83
CA SER A 46 8.45 21.09 0.46
C SER A 46 9.33 21.18 1.71
N ALA A 47 9.15 20.22 2.62
CA ALA A 47 10.09 20.03 3.70
C ALA A 47 11.32 19.38 3.08
N GLU A 48 12.40 20.15 2.91
CA GLU A 48 13.73 19.57 2.80
C GLU A 48 13.95 18.74 4.06
N ALA A 49 13.78 17.43 3.89
CA ALA A 49 13.89 16.49 4.97
C ALA A 49 15.38 16.44 5.36
N ALA A 50 15.70 16.99 6.53
CA ALA A 50 17.01 16.82 7.11
C ALA A 50 17.33 15.32 7.18
N GLU A 51 18.40 14.90 6.50
CA GLU A 51 18.92 13.53 6.55
C GLU A 51 19.20 13.20 8.02
N PRO A 52 18.51 12.20 8.60
CA PRO A 52 18.68 11.89 10.01
C PRO A 52 19.96 11.09 10.19
N GLU A 53 21.00 11.72 10.76
CA GLU A 53 22.11 10.97 11.33
C GLU A 53 21.65 10.27 12.62
N GLY A 54 21.35 8.96 12.54
CA GLY A 54 21.02 8.13 13.71
C GLY A 54 20.53 6.71 13.40
N ASP A 55 20.84 5.79 14.32
CA ASP A 55 20.52 4.33 14.29
C ASP A 55 19.03 4.03 14.01
N ASP A 56 18.13 4.86 14.55
CA ASP A 56 16.68 4.69 14.36
C ASP A 56 16.24 4.79 12.88
N GLY A 57 16.92 5.63 12.08
CA GLY A 57 16.59 5.83 10.67
C GLY A 57 16.90 4.57 9.85
N ALA A 58 18.07 3.99 10.11
CA ALA A 58 18.49 2.73 9.51
C ALA A 58 17.57 1.57 9.92
N ALA A 59 17.18 1.49 11.19
CA ALA A 59 16.26 0.46 11.69
C ALA A 59 14.88 0.53 11.01
N LEU A 60 14.34 1.74 10.81
CA LEU A 60 13.07 1.94 10.11
C LEU A 60 13.18 1.57 8.62
N ALA A 61 14.25 1.99 7.96
CA ALA A 61 14.52 1.63 6.56
C ALA A 61 14.59 0.09 6.39
N GLU A 62 15.30 -0.60 7.28
CA GLU A 62 15.38 -2.06 7.26
C GLU A 62 14.01 -2.72 7.51
N ALA A 63 13.19 -2.16 8.41
CA ALA A 63 11.83 -2.64 8.65
C ALA A 63 10.93 -2.48 7.41
N LEU A 64 11.02 -1.36 6.69
CA LEU A 64 10.29 -1.16 5.43
C LEU A 64 10.76 -2.12 4.35
N ALA A 65 12.08 -2.32 4.22
CA ALA A 65 12.66 -3.28 3.29
C ALA A 65 12.11 -4.70 3.56
N ARG A 66 12.09 -5.15 4.83
CA ARG A 66 11.49 -6.44 5.22
C ARG A 66 9.99 -6.49 4.92
N SER A 67 9.25 -5.40 5.17
CA SER A 67 7.81 -5.31 4.89
C SER A 67 7.54 -5.48 3.39
N ARG A 68 8.28 -4.78 2.51
CA ARG A 68 8.15 -4.91 1.05
C ARG A 68 8.39 -6.34 0.56
N VAL A 69 9.38 -7.04 1.13
CA VAL A 69 9.63 -8.46 0.82
C VAL A 69 8.46 -9.33 1.26
N SER A 70 7.99 -9.14 2.49
CA SER A 70 6.84 -9.89 3.03
C SER A 70 5.60 -9.70 2.16
N THR A 71 5.37 -8.46 1.70
CA THR A 71 4.31 -8.12 0.76
C THR A 71 4.48 -8.82 -0.59
N ALA A 72 5.67 -8.79 -1.17
CA ALA A 72 5.96 -9.49 -2.43
C ALA A 72 5.73 -11.01 -2.31
N LEU A 73 6.19 -11.61 -1.21
CA LEU A 73 5.95 -13.03 -0.90
C LEU A 73 4.46 -13.32 -0.69
N SER A 74 3.70 -12.40 -0.07
CA SER A 74 2.25 -12.52 0.07
C SER A 74 1.53 -12.46 -1.27
N LYS A 75 1.98 -11.61 -2.20
CA LYS A 75 1.48 -11.54 -3.58
C LYS A 75 1.72 -12.88 -4.31
N LEU A 76 2.92 -13.45 -4.19
CA LEU A 76 3.27 -14.77 -4.76
C LEU A 76 2.55 -15.95 -4.08
N ALA A 77 2.24 -15.84 -2.78
CA ALA A 77 1.48 -16.83 -2.04
C ALA A 77 0.00 -16.90 -2.44
N ARG A 78 -0.42 -16.11 -3.45
CA ARG A 78 -1.78 -15.99 -3.99
C ARG A 78 -2.78 -15.45 -2.98
N ARG A 79 -2.32 -14.53 -2.13
CA ARG A 79 -3.22 -13.82 -1.22
C ARG A 79 -4.12 -12.86 -2.01
N HIS A 80 -5.31 -12.59 -1.46
CA HIS A 80 -6.29 -11.73 -2.09
C HIS A 80 -5.74 -10.30 -2.34
N PRO A 81 -5.73 -9.79 -3.60
CA PRO A 81 -5.12 -8.51 -3.94
C PRO A 81 -5.61 -7.32 -3.10
N SER A 82 -6.92 -7.20 -2.85
CA SER A 82 -7.47 -6.12 -2.02
C SER A 82 -6.91 -6.10 -0.60
N LEU A 83 -6.61 -7.26 0.00
CA LEU A 83 -6.07 -7.30 1.36
C LEU A 83 -4.62 -6.86 1.40
N VAL A 84 -3.83 -7.33 0.43
CA VAL A 84 -2.44 -6.92 0.28
C VAL A 84 -2.35 -5.40 0.07
N LEU A 85 -3.20 -4.85 -0.80
CA LEU A 85 -3.23 -3.41 -1.04
C LEU A 85 -3.62 -2.62 0.23
N LEU A 86 -4.58 -3.11 1.01
CA LEU A 86 -4.98 -2.43 2.25
C LEU A 86 -3.88 -2.44 3.31
N GLU A 87 -3.09 -3.51 3.38
CA GLU A 87 -1.92 -3.57 4.24
C GLU A 87 -0.81 -2.61 3.77
N GLU A 88 -0.63 -2.45 2.46
CA GLU A 88 0.30 -1.45 1.91
C GLU A 88 -0.17 -0.01 2.20
N LEU A 89 -1.48 0.24 2.23
CA LEU A 89 -2.05 1.57 2.50
C LEU A 89 -2.09 1.92 3.99
N ALA A 90 -2.24 0.93 4.87
CA ALA A 90 -2.48 1.13 6.31
C ALA A 90 -1.38 1.93 7.03
N PRO A 91 -0.06 1.74 6.78
CA PRO A 91 0.98 2.51 7.46
C PRO A 91 0.86 4.02 7.26
N ARG A 92 0.38 4.46 6.09
CA ARG A 92 0.25 5.88 5.74
C ARG A 92 -1.15 6.44 6.01
N HIS A 93 -2.17 5.65 5.74
CA HIS A 93 -3.55 6.12 5.73
C HIS A 93 -4.41 5.50 6.82
N GLY A 94 -3.96 4.47 7.54
CA GLY A 94 -4.79 3.69 8.46
C GLY A 94 -5.44 4.52 9.59
N ALA A 95 -4.80 5.60 10.02
CA ALA A 95 -5.34 6.53 11.02
C ALA A 95 -6.15 7.70 10.43
N ALA A 96 -6.20 7.84 9.10
CA ALA A 96 -6.89 8.94 8.44
C ALA A 96 -8.40 8.68 8.37
N ALA A 97 -9.20 9.73 8.52
CA ALA A 97 -10.67 9.65 8.53
C ALA A 97 -11.26 9.06 7.23
N HIS A 98 -10.57 9.20 6.10
CA HIS A 98 -11.01 8.65 4.81
C HIS A 98 -10.69 7.17 4.60
N PHE A 99 -9.89 6.56 5.48
CA PHE A 99 -9.42 5.18 5.30
C PHE A 99 -10.55 4.13 5.23
N PRO A 100 -11.63 4.20 6.03
CA PRO A 100 -12.74 3.26 5.92
C PRO A 100 -13.38 3.29 4.51
N ALA A 101 -13.65 4.48 3.99
CA ALA A 101 -14.23 4.63 2.65
C ALA A 101 -13.27 4.16 1.54
N LEU A 102 -11.97 4.43 1.70
CA LEU A 102 -10.94 3.88 0.80
C LEU A 102 -10.90 2.35 0.87
N ALA A 103 -11.04 1.78 2.06
CA ALA A 103 -11.02 0.34 2.27
C ALA A 103 -12.20 -0.35 1.61
N ASP A 104 -13.40 0.23 1.71
CA ASP A 104 -14.60 -0.29 1.04
C ASP A 104 -14.48 -0.22 -0.48
N ALA A 105 -13.92 0.86 -1.02
CA ALA A 105 -13.63 0.96 -2.44
C ALA A 105 -12.65 -0.12 -2.91
N VAL A 106 -11.56 -0.34 -2.17
CA VAL A 106 -10.56 -1.38 -2.49
C VAL A 106 -11.12 -2.79 -2.37
N ARG A 107 -11.98 -3.06 -1.38
CA ARG A 107 -12.69 -4.34 -1.25
C ARG A 107 -13.77 -4.53 -2.31
N GLY A 108 -14.24 -3.46 -2.93
CA GLY A 108 -15.29 -3.50 -3.94
C GLY A 108 -16.67 -3.81 -3.34
N THR A 109 -16.92 -3.38 -2.10
CA THR A 109 -18.16 -3.62 -1.34
C THR A 109 -19.21 -2.53 -1.56
N ALA A 110 -19.04 -1.68 -2.58
CA ALA A 110 -19.98 -0.62 -2.90
C ALA A 110 -21.37 -1.20 -3.22
N PRO A 111 -22.45 -0.72 -2.56
CA PRO A 111 -23.80 -1.16 -2.87
C PRO A 111 -24.15 -0.94 -4.33
N GLY A 112 -24.75 -1.95 -4.98
CA GLY A 112 -25.17 -1.86 -6.38
C GLY A 112 -24.04 -2.00 -7.41
N HIS A 113 -22.79 -2.20 -6.99
CA HIS A 113 -21.66 -2.48 -7.87
C HIS A 113 -20.99 -3.81 -7.49
N PRO A 114 -21.55 -4.96 -7.90
CA PRO A 114 -20.98 -6.26 -7.56
C PRO A 114 -19.63 -6.43 -8.27
N THR A 115 -18.59 -6.67 -7.48
CA THR A 115 -17.22 -6.88 -7.97
C THR A 115 -16.81 -8.33 -7.81
N ALA A 116 -15.98 -8.84 -8.73
CA ALA A 116 -15.46 -10.21 -8.63
C ALA A 116 -14.64 -10.38 -7.35
N ARG A 117 -13.89 -9.34 -6.96
CA ARG A 117 -13.05 -9.36 -5.76
C ARG A 117 -13.87 -9.40 -4.47
N ALA A 118 -14.98 -8.67 -4.36
CA ALA A 118 -15.85 -8.76 -3.18
C ALA A 118 -16.46 -10.16 -3.02
N ALA A 119 -16.92 -10.77 -4.12
CA ALA A 119 -17.48 -12.11 -4.11
C ALA A 119 -16.43 -13.16 -3.68
N LEU A 120 -15.21 -13.08 -4.22
CA LEU A 120 -14.11 -13.99 -3.87
C LEU A 120 -13.65 -13.83 -2.41
N LEU A 121 -13.69 -12.61 -1.88
CA LEU A 121 -13.40 -12.30 -0.49
C LEU A 121 -14.47 -12.91 0.45
N ALA A 122 -15.74 -12.81 0.08
CA ALA A 122 -16.85 -13.40 0.85
C ALA A 122 -16.82 -14.94 0.83
N ALA A 123 -16.48 -15.56 -0.30
CA ALA A 123 -16.49 -17.01 -0.46
C ALA A 123 -15.38 -17.74 0.31
N GLY A 124 -14.26 -17.08 0.61
CA GLY A 124 -13.10 -17.69 1.25
C GLY A 124 -12.66 -17.07 2.57
N GLY A 125 -13.26 -15.95 2.97
CA GLY A 125 -12.70 -15.08 4.00
C GLY A 125 -11.30 -14.54 3.62
N GLY A 126 -10.72 -13.74 4.52
CA GLY A 126 -9.45 -13.07 4.23
C GLY A 126 -8.20 -13.98 4.21
N GLY A 127 -8.35 -15.26 4.56
CA GLY A 127 -7.25 -16.23 4.65
C GLY A 127 -7.14 -17.20 3.45
N ARG A 128 -8.11 -17.20 2.52
CA ARG A 128 -8.09 -18.13 1.40
C ARG A 128 -7.01 -17.77 0.38
N ARG A 129 -6.25 -18.77 -0.06
CA ARG A 129 -5.34 -18.65 -1.21
C ARG A 129 -6.16 -18.78 -2.50
N LEU A 130 -6.03 -17.79 -3.38
CA LEU A 130 -6.71 -17.78 -4.66
C LEU A 130 -5.99 -18.71 -5.66
N SER A 131 -6.71 -19.31 -6.60
CA SER A 131 -6.08 -19.83 -7.82
C SER A 131 -5.47 -18.68 -8.65
N PRO A 132 -4.50 -18.96 -9.54
CA PRO A 132 -3.95 -17.94 -10.43
C PRO A 132 -5.02 -17.19 -11.24
N SER A 133 -6.03 -17.90 -11.74
CA SER A 133 -7.14 -17.30 -12.49
C SER A 133 -8.02 -16.40 -11.64
N GLU A 134 -8.33 -16.79 -10.40
CA GLU A 134 -9.06 -15.92 -9.46
C GLU A 134 -8.24 -14.70 -9.08
N GLN A 135 -6.94 -14.86 -8.83
CA GLN A 135 -6.05 -13.75 -8.51
C GLN A 135 -5.99 -12.75 -9.67
N ALA A 136 -5.82 -13.25 -10.91
CA ALA A 136 -5.86 -12.42 -12.12
C ALA A 136 -7.21 -11.71 -12.28
N ARG A 137 -8.33 -12.41 -12.00
CA ARG A 137 -9.66 -11.80 -12.04
C ARG A 137 -9.82 -10.67 -11.03
N CYS A 138 -9.36 -10.86 -9.78
CA CYS A 138 -9.35 -9.78 -8.78
C CYS A 138 -8.48 -8.60 -9.21
N LEU A 139 -7.31 -8.86 -9.81
CA LEU A 139 -6.40 -7.79 -10.26
C LEU A 139 -7.02 -6.98 -11.40
N LEU A 140 -7.62 -7.64 -12.39
CA LEU A 140 -8.32 -6.98 -13.49
C LEU A 140 -9.50 -6.16 -12.97
N ASP A 141 -10.34 -6.78 -12.14
CA ASP A 141 -11.50 -6.12 -11.52
C ASP A 141 -11.11 -4.90 -10.67
N LEU A 142 -9.97 -4.94 -9.98
CA LEU A 142 -9.43 -3.80 -9.23
C LEU A 142 -8.87 -2.71 -10.15
N ALA A 143 -8.15 -3.10 -11.20
CA ALA A 143 -7.53 -2.17 -12.14
C ALA A 143 -8.53 -1.43 -13.04
N THR A 144 -9.71 -2.01 -13.27
CA THR A 144 -10.74 -1.45 -14.16
C THR A 144 -11.99 -0.95 -13.45
N ASP A 145 -12.02 -0.96 -12.11
CA ASP A 145 -13.17 -0.49 -11.34
C ASP A 145 -13.35 1.04 -11.48
N PRO A 146 -14.47 1.53 -12.06
CA PRO A 146 -14.76 2.95 -12.14
C PRO A 146 -14.77 3.67 -10.78
N ASN A 147 -15.15 2.97 -9.71
CA ASN A 147 -15.15 3.49 -8.34
C ASN A 147 -13.73 3.79 -7.85
N LEU A 148 -12.73 3.03 -8.28
CA LEU A 148 -11.32 3.31 -8.00
C LEU A 148 -10.75 4.34 -8.98
N LEU A 149 -10.98 4.14 -10.28
CA LEU A 149 -10.49 5.03 -11.34
C LEU A 149 -10.95 6.48 -11.13
N GLY A 150 -12.21 6.69 -10.75
CA GLY A 150 -12.75 8.03 -10.46
C GLY A 150 -12.16 8.72 -9.21
N ARG A 151 -11.38 8.00 -8.39
CA ARG A 151 -10.72 8.51 -7.18
C ARG A 151 -9.19 8.57 -7.32
N MET A 152 -8.65 8.17 -8.47
CA MET A 152 -7.21 8.25 -8.70
C MET A 152 -6.76 9.71 -8.85
N TYR A 153 -5.47 9.92 -8.61
CA TYR A 153 -4.84 11.21 -8.83
C TYR A 153 -5.06 11.67 -10.28
N VAL A 154 -5.51 12.92 -10.47
CA VAL A 154 -5.91 13.46 -11.79
C VAL A 154 -4.79 13.39 -12.84
N GLY A 155 -3.52 13.55 -12.41
CA GLY A 155 -2.36 13.45 -13.30
C GLY A 155 -2.09 12.05 -13.85
N TRP A 156 -2.67 11.01 -13.23
CA TRP A 156 -2.62 9.64 -13.72
C TRP A 156 -3.55 9.41 -14.93
N ARG A 157 -4.49 10.34 -15.18
CA ARG A 157 -5.41 10.34 -16.33
C ARG A 157 -6.15 8.99 -16.52
N PRO A 158 -6.88 8.51 -15.49
CA PRO A 158 -7.55 7.19 -15.51
C PRO A 158 -8.72 7.07 -16.50
N TYR A 159 -9.04 8.14 -17.23
CA TYR A 159 -10.17 8.26 -18.15
C TYR A 159 -9.77 8.08 -19.64
N LEU A 160 -8.51 7.72 -19.91
CA LEU A 160 -7.97 7.47 -21.25
C LEU A 160 -7.77 5.97 -21.47
#